data_AF-A0A942GMG4-F1
#
_entry.id   AF-A0A942GMG4-F1
#
_cell.length_a   1.000
_cell.length_b   1.000
_cell.length_c   1.000
_cell.angle_alpha   90.00
_cell.angle_beta   90.00
_cell.angle_gamma   90.00
#
_symmetry.space_group_name_H-M   'P 1'
#
loop_
_entity.id
_entity.type
_entity.pdbx_description
1 polymer ?
#
loop_
_entity_poly.entity_id
_entity_poly.type
_entity_poly.pdbx_seq_one_letter_code
_entity_poly.pdbx_strand_id
1 'polypeptide(L)'
;MQNPLFWAGYIQEVIIPHYEHLEKAFFEKVLPAFEAVESEAEQISNEKWERLIRQPGDPDDDDLSDLAGEAIEEGVSYHIIMMDIRQGLLNNFAVGIWHLFEQHLLVIHRRELLKPHEENDEKLLKLCEITKRLKQNGIDIEKFLSWDKLDELRLVANTVKHTDGRSCAQLKKRRPEIFIPPGAHSDHFRINAPPPTQLLKPLAGEDFYLMPEEIRSYFKTVRDFWEELLEILRKDSRGI
;
A
#
# COMPACT_ATOMS: atom_id res chain seq x y z
N MET A 1 -5.57 -28.70 -12.77
CA MET A 1 -4.31 -28.12 -13.29
C MET A 1 -3.48 -29.23 -13.92
N GLN A 2 -2.75 -28.97 -15.00
CA GLN A 2 -1.88 -29.90 -15.72
C GLN A 2 -0.62 -30.31 -14.92
N ASN A 3 0.01 -29.40 -14.15
CA ASN A 3 1.23 -29.68 -13.38
C ASN A 3 1.19 -29.15 -11.94
N PRO A 4 0.37 -29.75 -11.06
CA PRO A 4 0.15 -29.26 -9.70
C PRO A 4 1.42 -29.27 -8.83
N LEU A 5 2.32 -30.24 -9.01
CA LEU A 5 3.56 -30.34 -8.22
C LEU A 5 4.57 -29.24 -8.58
N PHE A 6 4.74 -28.92 -9.87
CA PHE A 6 5.60 -27.82 -10.28
C PHE A 6 5.12 -26.49 -9.69
N TRP A 7 3.82 -26.20 -9.79
CA TRP A 7 3.26 -24.96 -9.27
C TRP A 7 3.28 -24.90 -7.75
N ALA A 8 3.07 -26.02 -7.06
CA ALA A 8 3.28 -26.10 -5.62
C ALA A 8 4.71 -25.70 -5.23
N GLY A 9 5.72 -26.24 -5.93
CA GLY A 9 7.12 -25.86 -5.74
C GLY A 9 7.40 -24.40 -6.05
N TYR A 10 6.88 -23.89 -7.18
CA TYR A 10 7.06 -22.48 -7.56
C TYR A 10 6.41 -21.51 -6.57
N ILE A 11 5.21 -21.83 -6.07
CA ILE A 11 4.53 -21.02 -5.05
C ILE A 11 5.39 -20.98 -3.77
N GLN A 12 5.85 -22.15 -3.32
CA GLN A 12 6.60 -22.28 -2.06
C GLN A 12 7.98 -21.64 -2.12
N GLU A 13 8.72 -21.83 -3.21
CA GLU A 13 10.13 -21.46 -3.30
C GLU A 13 10.38 -20.10 -3.96
N VAL A 14 9.37 -19.54 -4.66
CA VAL A 14 9.52 -18.27 -5.38
C VAL A 14 8.47 -17.25 -4.92
N ILE A 15 7.19 -17.56 -5.06
CA ILE A 15 6.11 -16.58 -4.85
C ILE A 15 6.04 -16.15 -3.37
N ILE A 16 5.93 -17.10 -2.43
CA ILE A 16 5.84 -16.77 -1.00
C ILE A 16 7.10 -16.01 -0.53
N PRO A 17 8.33 -16.48 -0.82
CA PRO A 17 9.54 -15.75 -0.46
C PRO A 17 9.61 -14.33 -1.04
N HIS A 18 9.11 -14.08 -2.26
CA HIS A 18 9.06 -12.71 -2.79
C HIS A 18 8.29 -11.76 -1.88
N TYR A 19 7.14 -12.16 -1.33
CA TYR A 19 6.37 -11.33 -0.41
C TYR A 19 7.06 -11.17 0.95
N GLU A 20 7.71 -12.21 1.47
CA GLU A 20 8.47 -12.13 2.72
C GLU A 20 9.63 -11.13 2.61
N HIS A 21 10.39 -11.20 1.52
CA HIS A 21 11.53 -10.30 1.30
C HIS A 21 11.07 -8.88 1.00
N LEU A 22 9.95 -8.71 0.28
CA LEU A 22 9.37 -7.39 0.02
C LEU A 22 8.84 -6.75 1.30
N GLU A 23 8.13 -7.50 2.14
CA GLU A 23 7.67 -7.05 3.46
C GLU A 23 8.87 -6.60 4.31
N LYS A 24 9.90 -7.46 4.39
CA LYS A 24 11.12 -7.17 5.14
C LYS A 24 11.81 -5.89 4.64
N ALA A 25 12.00 -5.76 3.33
CA ALA A 25 12.60 -4.57 2.74
C ALA A 25 11.82 -3.29 3.07
N PHE A 26 10.49 -3.36 3.06
CA PHE A 26 9.66 -2.23 3.41
C PHE A 26 9.81 -1.82 4.88
N PHE A 27 9.58 -2.75 5.81
CA PHE A 27 9.55 -2.43 7.23
C PHE A 27 10.91 -2.23 7.87
N GLU A 28 11.97 -2.85 7.33
CA GLU A 28 13.32 -2.73 7.91
C GLU A 28 14.20 -1.69 7.21
N LYS A 29 13.83 -1.25 6.00
CA LYS A 29 14.67 -0.31 5.23
C LYS A 29 13.94 0.95 4.80
N VAL A 30 12.73 0.82 4.24
CA VAL A 30 12.00 1.98 3.68
C VAL A 30 11.36 2.79 4.80
N LEU A 31 10.56 2.15 5.66
CA LEU A 31 9.80 2.86 6.70
C LEU A 31 10.69 3.50 7.78
N PRO A 32 11.76 2.83 8.27
CA PRO A 32 12.66 3.43 9.27
C PRO A 32 13.42 4.67 8.78
N ALA A 33 13.57 4.84 7.45
CA ALA A 33 14.22 6.04 6.89
C ALA A 33 13.48 7.35 7.25
N PHE A 34 12.24 7.27 7.72
CA PHE A 34 11.44 8.43 8.12
C PHE A 34 11.46 8.70 9.63
N GLU A 35 12.16 7.90 10.44
CA GLU A 35 12.27 8.11 11.89
C GLU A 35 13.10 9.36 12.23
N ALA A 36 13.99 9.79 11.34
CA ALA A 36 14.86 10.95 11.54
C ALA A 36 14.21 12.30 11.15
N VAL A 37 13.03 12.29 10.52
CA VAL A 37 12.41 13.50 9.94
C VAL A 37 12.22 14.62 10.96
N GLU A 38 11.89 14.29 12.21
CA GLU A 38 11.76 15.27 13.29
C GLU A 38 13.10 15.98 13.57
N SER A 39 14.18 15.22 13.77
CA SER A 39 15.52 15.78 13.97
C SER A 39 16.06 16.54 12.75
N GLU A 40 15.70 16.10 11.54
CA GLU A 40 16.05 16.79 10.30
C GLU A 40 15.33 18.15 10.19
N ALA A 41 14.05 18.21 10.56
CA ALA A 41 13.27 19.45 10.59
C ALA A 41 13.84 20.46 11.59
N GLU A 42 14.22 20.00 12.79
CA GLU A 42 14.89 20.83 13.80
C GLU A 42 16.23 21.36 13.29
N GLN A 43 17.02 20.51 12.64
CA GLN A 43 18.29 20.92 12.04
C GLN A 43 18.08 21.99 10.96
N ILE A 44 17.11 21.81 10.07
CA ILE A 44 16.76 22.79 9.02
C ILE A 44 16.36 24.13 9.64
N SER A 45 15.52 24.12 10.69
CA SER A 45 15.14 25.34 11.41
C SER A 45 16.35 26.03 12.03
N ASN A 46 17.26 25.28 12.68
CA ASN A 46 18.45 25.84 13.31
C ASN A 46 19.43 26.43 12.29
N GLU A 47 19.65 25.73 11.18
CA GLU A 47 20.51 26.20 10.09
C GLU A 47 19.95 27.47 9.43
N LYS A 48 18.62 27.53 9.22
CA LYS A 48 17.95 28.73 8.72
C LYS A 48 18.12 29.90 9.68
N TRP A 49 17.87 29.67 10.97
CA TRP A 49 18.05 30.69 12.01
C TRP A 49 19.49 31.24 12.02
N GLU A 50 20.49 30.36 12.06
CA GLU A 50 21.90 30.77 12.02
C GLU A 50 22.26 31.57 10.77
N ARG A 51 21.66 31.24 9.63
CA ARG A 51 21.86 31.98 8.37
C ARG A 51 21.21 33.36 8.40
N LEU A 52 20.03 33.50 8.99
CA LEU A 52 19.32 34.78 9.08
C LEU A 52 20.03 35.75 10.01
N ILE A 53 20.38 35.33 11.23
CA ILE A 53 21.01 36.22 12.23
C ILE A 53 22.45 36.63 11.89
N ARG A 54 23.11 35.95 10.95
CA ARG A 54 24.45 36.31 10.47
C ARG A 54 24.43 37.37 9.36
N GLN A 55 23.25 37.68 8.80
CA GLN A 55 23.13 38.72 7.79
C GLN A 55 23.19 40.11 8.46
N PRO A 56 23.78 41.12 7.80
CA PRO A 56 23.70 42.49 8.29
C PRO A 56 22.23 42.90 8.37
N GLY A 57 21.75 43.19 9.57
CA GLY A 57 20.36 43.61 9.79
C GLY A 57 20.20 45.12 9.85
N ASP A 58 19.01 45.60 9.51
CA ASP A 58 18.53 46.94 9.79
C ASP A 58 17.83 46.96 11.17
N PRO A 59 18.38 47.67 12.18
CA PRO A 59 17.79 47.72 13.52
C PRO A 59 16.37 48.29 13.56
N ASP A 60 15.95 49.03 12.52
CA ASP A 60 14.64 49.67 12.45
C ASP A 60 13.60 48.82 11.67
N ASP A 61 14.03 47.78 10.94
CA ASP A 61 13.17 46.98 10.03
C ASP A 61 13.23 45.45 10.32
N ASP A 62 14.32 44.93 10.91
CA ASP A 62 14.49 43.50 11.18
C ASP A 62 14.07 43.12 12.63
N ASP A 63 12.86 42.57 12.77
CA ASP A 63 12.41 41.95 14.02
C ASP A 63 12.96 40.51 14.15
N LEU A 64 13.73 40.27 15.22
CA LEU A 64 14.25 38.93 15.55
C LEU A 64 13.14 37.88 15.71
N SER A 65 11.95 38.30 16.13
CA SER A 65 10.77 37.41 16.22
C SER A 65 10.32 36.95 14.84
N ASP A 66 10.32 37.83 13.85
CA ASP A 66 9.92 37.48 12.48
C ASP A 66 10.93 36.53 11.84
N LEU A 67 12.23 36.79 12.02
CA LEU A 67 13.29 35.89 11.57
C LEU A 67 13.23 34.51 12.23
N ALA A 68 12.87 34.44 13.53
CA ALA A 68 12.68 33.18 14.23
C ALA A 68 11.44 32.43 13.69
N GLY A 69 10.36 33.16 13.41
CA GLY A 69 9.15 32.62 12.79
C GLY A 69 9.44 31.99 11.43
N GLU A 70 10.18 32.69 10.56
CA GLU A 70 10.57 32.17 9.24
C GLU A 70 11.41 30.89 9.34
N ALA A 71 12.36 30.84 10.29
CA ALA A 71 13.17 29.65 10.51
C ALA A 71 12.35 28.44 10.94
N ILE A 72 11.41 28.64 11.88
CA ILE A 72 10.50 27.59 12.34
C ILE A 72 9.59 27.12 11.21
N GLU A 73 9.03 28.04 10.42
CA GLU A 73 8.15 27.70 9.29
C GLU A 73 8.84 26.81 8.25
N GLU A 74 10.12 27.03 7.98
CA GLU A 74 10.90 26.19 7.06
C GLU A 74 11.06 24.76 7.59
N GLY A 75 11.38 24.59 8.87
CA GLY A 75 11.45 23.27 9.51
C GLY A 75 10.10 22.56 9.55
N VAL A 76 9.03 23.27 9.92
CA VAL A 76 7.65 22.72 9.95
C VAL A 76 7.20 22.29 8.55
N SER A 77 7.47 23.10 7.53
CA SER A 77 7.12 22.78 6.14
C SER A 77 7.81 21.50 5.67
N TYR A 78 9.10 21.35 5.98
CA TYR A 78 9.85 20.12 5.69
C TYR A 78 9.20 18.91 6.37
N HIS A 79 8.92 19.02 7.67
CA HIS A 79 8.33 17.93 8.45
C HIS A 79 6.99 17.45 7.84
N ILE A 80 6.09 18.39 7.53
CA ILE A 80 4.78 18.08 6.94
C ILE A 80 4.95 17.34 5.61
N ILE A 81 5.75 17.89 4.70
CA ILE A 81 5.98 17.29 3.37
C ILE A 81 6.56 15.88 3.49
N MET A 82 7.50 15.66 4.41
CA MET A 82 8.12 14.35 4.60
C MET A 82 7.16 13.33 5.22
N MET A 83 6.26 13.75 6.11
CA MET A 83 5.20 12.89 6.65
C MET A 83 4.14 12.54 5.61
N ASP A 84 3.80 13.48 4.74
CA ASP A 84 2.95 13.26 3.58
C ASP A 84 3.59 12.25 2.61
N ILE A 85 4.89 12.39 2.30
CA ILE A 85 5.63 11.41 1.50
C ILE A 85 5.62 10.02 2.16
N ARG A 86 5.86 9.94 3.48
CA ARG A 86 5.79 8.69 4.23
C ARG A 86 4.41 8.03 4.10
N GLN A 87 3.34 8.80 4.23
CA GLN A 87 1.98 8.32 4.08
C GLN A 87 1.68 7.87 2.63
N GLY A 88 2.14 8.64 1.64
CA GLY A 88 2.06 8.29 0.23
C GLY A 88 2.78 6.97 -0.09
N LEU A 89 3.91 6.69 0.56
CA LEU A 89 4.63 5.42 0.41
C LEU A 89 3.86 4.23 1.00
N LEU A 90 3.24 4.38 2.17
CA LEU A 90 2.35 3.36 2.74
C LEU A 90 1.22 3.03 1.76
N ASN A 91 0.55 4.06 1.25
CA ASN A 91 -0.55 3.93 0.29
C ASN A 91 -0.08 3.24 -1.01
N ASN A 92 1.07 3.64 -1.55
CA ASN A 92 1.66 3.04 -2.74
C ASN A 92 2.09 1.59 -2.52
N PHE A 93 2.53 1.22 -1.31
CA PHE A 93 2.92 -0.16 -1.04
C PHE A 93 1.73 -1.10 -1.15
N ALA A 94 0.54 -0.70 -0.69
CA ALA A 94 -0.69 -1.48 -0.91
C ALA A 94 -1.00 -1.70 -2.40
N VAL A 95 -0.80 -0.66 -3.24
CA VAL A 95 -0.91 -0.77 -4.70
C VAL A 95 0.09 -1.79 -5.26
N GLY A 96 1.34 -1.72 -4.81
CA GLY A 96 2.40 -2.64 -5.20
C GLY A 96 2.11 -4.10 -4.83
N ILE A 97 1.63 -4.34 -3.60
CA ILE A 97 1.28 -5.68 -3.12
C ILE A 97 0.19 -6.29 -4.00
N TRP A 98 -0.88 -5.53 -4.28
CA TRP A 98 -1.97 -5.96 -5.14
C TRP A 98 -1.50 -6.30 -6.56
N HIS A 99 -0.76 -5.40 -7.19
CA HIS A 99 -0.33 -5.63 -8.57
C HIS A 99 0.73 -6.73 -8.69
N LEU A 100 1.59 -6.92 -7.68
CA LEU A 100 2.48 -8.08 -7.63
C LEU A 100 1.68 -9.39 -7.51
N PHE A 101 0.62 -9.40 -6.70
CA PHE A 101 -0.32 -10.52 -6.64
C PHE A 101 -0.97 -10.82 -8.00
N GLU A 102 -1.50 -9.81 -8.69
CA GLU A 102 -2.07 -9.98 -10.03
C GLU A 102 -1.04 -10.53 -11.02
N GLN A 103 0.20 -10.04 -10.97
CA GLN A 103 1.28 -10.50 -11.85
C GLN A 103 1.64 -11.97 -11.60
N HIS A 104 1.82 -12.39 -10.35
CA HIS A 104 2.08 -13.79 -10.02
C HIS A 104 0.91 -14.70 -10.43
N LEU A 105 -0.33 -14.24 -10.21
CA LEU A 105 -1.52 -14.98 -10.65
C LEU A 105 -1.59 -15.09 -12.17
N LEU A 106 -1.22 -14.04 -12.90
CA LEU A 106 -1.13 -14.04 -14.36
C LEU A 106 -0.06 -15.00 -14.90
N VAL A 107 1.06 -15.17 -14.20
CA VAL A 107 2.10 -16.16 -14.57
C VAL A 107 1.51 -17.56 -14.57
N ILE A 108 0.81 -17.95 -13.50
CA ILE A 108 0.11 -19.23 -13.42
C ILE A 108 -0.94 -19.32 -14.53
N HIS A 109 -1.76 -18.30 -14.69
CA HIS A 109 -2.81 -18.30 -15.69
C HIS A 109 -2.29 -18.53 -17.12
N ARG A 110 -1.27 -17.78 -17.54
CA ARG A 110 -0.68 -17.89 -18.87
C ARG A 110 -0.04 -19.25 -19.12
N ARG A 111 0.68 -19.77 -18.12
CA ARG A 111 1.48 -20.99 -18.29
C ARG A 111 0.70 -22.29 -18.07
N GLU A 112 -0.43 -22.21 -17.38
CA GLU A 112 -1.16 -23.41 -16.94
C GLU A 112 -2.61 -23.48 -17.43
N LEU A 113 -3.30 -22.34 -17.49
CA LEU A 113 -4.75 -22.29 -17.72
C LEU A 113 -5.12 -21.89 -19.15
N LEU A 114 -4.21 -21.21 -19.85
CA LEU A 114 -4.36 -20.79 -21.23
C LEU A 114 -3.73 -21.79 -22.20
N LYS A 115 -4.30 -21.87 -23.40
CA LYS A 115 -3.66 -22.53 -24.55
C LYS A 115 -2.59 -21.61 -25.16
N PRO A 116 -1.58 -22.14 -25.86
CA PRO A 116 -0.50 -21.30 -26.44
C PRO A 116 -0.97 -20.13 -27.32
N HIS A 117 -2.09 -20.28 -28.04
CA HIS A 117 -2.65 -19.22 -28.88
C HIS A 117 -3.47 -18.18 -28.11
N GLU A 118 -3.85 -18.46 -26.86
CA GLU A 118 -4.61 -17.58 -25.97
C GLU A 118 -3.69 -16.64 -25.16
N GLU A 119 -2.39 -16.95 -25.02
CA GLU A 119 -1.46 -16.27 -24.08
C GLU A 119 -1.32 -14.75 -24.28
N ASN A 120 -1.58 -14.27 -25.50
CA ASN A 120 -1.46 -12.87 -25.88
C ASN A 120 -2.82 -12.16 -26.06
N ASP A 121 -3.94 -12.82 -25.78
CA ASP A 121 -5.26 -12.17 -25.82
C ASP A 121 -5.51 -11.40 -24.52
N GLU A 122 -5.41 -10.06 -24.60
CA GLU A 122 -5.64 -9.15 -23.48
C GLU A 122 -6.99 -9.34 -22.78
N LYS A 123 -8.02 -9.81 -23.51
CA LYS A 123 -9.34 -10.03 -22.92
C LYS A 123 -9.34 -11.16 -21.90
N LEU A 124 -8.40 -12.11 -22.04
CA LEU A 124 -8.26 -13.26 -21.15
C LEU A 124 -7.36 -12.97 -19.94
N LEU A 125 -6.59 -11.88 -19.95
CA LEU A 125 -5.66 -11.52 -18.88
C LEU A 125 -6.32 -10.76 -17.71
N LYS A 126 -7.63 -10.91 -17.55
CA LYS A 126 -8.41 -10.23 -16.50
C LYS A 126 -8.65 -11.17 -15.34
N LEU A 127 -8.60 -10.65 -14.11
CA LEU A 127 -8.85 -11.43 -12.90
C LEU A 127 -10.13 -12.28 -12.98
N CYS A 128 -11.22 -11.73 -13.53
CA CYS A 128 -12.48 -12.47 -13.70
C CYS A 128 -12.35 -13.71 -14.58
N GLU A 129 -11.52 -13.68 -15.63
CA GLU A 129 -11.27 -14.84 -16.49
C GLU A 129 -10.35 -15.84 -15.78
N ILE A 130 -9.35 -15.36 -15.02
CA ILE A 130 -8.49 -16.24 -14.22
C ILE A 130 -9.32 -17.01 -13.18
N THR A 131 -10.15 -16.32 -12.40
CA THR A 131 -11.05 -16.92 -11.41
C THR A 131 -11.97 -17.95 -12.06
N LYS A 132 -12.57 -17.61 -13.21
CA LYS A 132 -13.43 -18.52 -13.97
C LYS A 132 -12.68 -19.78 -14.40
N ARG A 133 -11.45 -19.65 -14.93
CA ARG A 133 -10.65 -20.78 -15.42
C ARG A 133 -10.14 -21.67 -14.29
N LEU A 134 -9.77 -21.08 -13.14
CA LEU A 134 -9.46 -21.82 -11.92
C LEU A 134 -10.66 -22.62 -11.43
N LYS A 135 -11.84 -22.00 -11.39
CA LYS A 135 -13.10 -22.66 -10.98
C LYS A 135 -13.46 -23.83 -11.91
N GLN A 136 -13.28 -23.67 -13.22
CA GLN A 136 -13.42 -24.76 -14.20
C GLN A 136 -12.44 -25.92 -13.98
N ASN A 137 -11.30 -25.65 -13.34
CA ASN A 137 -10.31 -26.64 -12.93
C ASN A 137 -10.51 -27.13 -11.48
N GLY A 138 -11.67 -26.87 -10.87
CA GLY A 138 -11.99 -27.32 -9.52
C GLY A 138 -11.46 -26.44 -8.38
N ILE A 139 -10.84 -25.30 -8.69
CA ILE A 139 -10.25 -24.38 -7.70
C ILE A 139 -11.10 -23.12 -7.61
N ASP A 140 -11.94 -23.04 -6.59
CA ASP A 140 -12.81 -21.88 -6.34
C ASP A 140 -12.16 -20.91 -5.36
N ILE A 141 -11.27 -20.03 -5.87
CA ILE A 141 -10.48 -19.11 -5.02
C ILE A 141 -11.34 -18.11 -4.24
N GLU A 142 -12.58 -17.86 -4.68
CA GLU A 142 -13.53 -17.00 -3.97
C GLU A 142 -14.01 -17.60 -2.64
N LYS A 143 -13.75 -18.90 -2.41
CA LYS A 143 -14.05 -19.60 -1.15
C LYS A 143 -12.87 -19.62 -0.18
N PHE A 144 -11.72 -19.07 -0.56
CA PHE A 144 -10.56 -19.01 0.32
C PHE A 144 -10.85 -18.08 1.50
N LEU A 145 -10.32 -18.41 2.67
CA LEU A 145 -10.46 -17.61 3.89
C LEU A 145 -9.80 -16.24 3.72
N SER A 146 -8.70 -16.17 2.97
CA SER A 146 -8.01 -14.92 2.63
C SER A 146 -8.75 -14.04 1.61
N TRP A 147 -9.74 -14.57 0.89
CA TRP A 147 -10.32 -13.90 -0.29
C TRP A 147 -10.96 -12.54 0.01
N ASP A 148 -11.74 -12.45 1.08
CA ASP A 148 -12.44 -11.21 1.41
C ASP A 148 -11.48 -10.05 1.72
N LYS A 149 -10.39 -10.33 2.44
CA LYS A 149 -9.36 -9.34 2.76
C LYS A 149 -8.48 -9.03 1.55
N LEU A 150 -8.27 -9.99 0.65
CA LEU A 150 -7.58 -9.79 -0.62
C LEU A 150 -8.41 -8.90 -1.57
N ASP A 151 -9.74 -9.04 -1.56
CA ASP A 151 -10.63 -8.12 -2.28
C ASP A 151 -10.62 -6.71 -1.68
N GLU A 152 -10.52 -6.57 -0.35
CA GLU A 152 -10.27 -5.28 0.30
C GLU A 152 -9.00 -4.62 -0.24
N LEU A 153 -7.90 -5.38 -0.33
CA LEU A 153 -6.64 -4.88 -0.91
C LEU A 153 -6.81 -4.41 -2.36
N ARG A 154 -7.58 -5.14 -3.18
CA ARG A 154 -7.94 -4.70 -4.54
C ARG A 154 -8.69 -3.37 -4.53
N LEU A 155 -9.63 -3.18 -3.61
CA LEU A 155 -10.36 -1.92 -3.47
C LEU A 155 -9.43 -0.78 -3.06
N VAL A 156 -8.54 -1.02 -2.09
CA VAL A 156 -7.52 -0.08 -1.64
C VAL A 156 -6.61 0.34 -2.80
N ALA A 157 -6.00 -0.63 -3.48
CA ALA A 157 -5.08 -0.35 -4.59
C ALA A 157 -5.72 0.50 -5.69
N ASN A 158 -6.95 0.14 -6.08
CA ASN A 158 -7.70 0.92 -7.07
C ASN A 158 -8.09 2.31 -6.57
N THR A 159 -8.42 2.45 -5.29
CA THR A 159 -8.78 3.74 -4.68
C THR A 159 -7.57 4.67 -4.61
N VAL A 160 -6.41 4.17 -4.18
CA VAL A 160 -5.16 4.94 -4.16
C VAL A 160 -4.75 5.38 -5.58
N LYS A 161 -4.86 4.48 -6.56
CA LYS A 161 -4.45 4.76 -7.95
C LYS A 161 -5.39 5.70 -8.70
N HIS A 162 -6.69 5.53 -8.53
CA HIS A 162 -7.71 6.18 -9.35
C HIS A 162 -8.56 7.19 -8.61
N THR A 163 -8.34 7.36 -7.31
CA THR A 163 -9.12 8.24 -6.44
C THR A 163 -10.61 7.85 -6.39
N ASP A 164 -11.52 8.82 -6.56
CA ASP A 164 -12.96 8.58 -6.56
C ASP A 164 -13.41 7.64 -7.69
N GLY A 165 -14.38 6.78 -7.36
CA GLY A 165 -14.88 5.78 -8.29
C GLY A 165 -15.56 4.64 -7.56
N ARG A 166 -15.82 3.54 -8.30
CA ARG A 166 -16.54 2.38 -7.76
C ARG A 166 -15.80 1.75 -6.57
N SER A 167 -14.48 1.61 -6.66
CA SER A 167 -13.68 1.02 -5.59
C SER A 167 -13.68 1.90 -4.33
N CYS A 168 -13.47 3.22 -4.50
CA CYS A 168 -13.55 4.20 -3.41
C CYS A 168 -14.93 4.17 -2.72
N ALA A 169 -16.02 4.16 -3.49
CA ALA A 169 -17.38 4.13 -2.95
C ALA A 169 -17.70 2.83 -2.18
N GLN A 170 -17.13 1.70 -2.58
CA GLN A 170 -17.24 0.45 -1.82
C GLN A 170 -16.39 0.49 -0.55
N LEU A 171 -15.17 1.01 -0.66
CA LEU A 171 -14.23 1.08 0.44
C LEU A 171 -14.68 2.05 1.55
N LYS A 172 -15.25 3.21 1.21
CA LYS A 172 -15.86 4.14 2.18
C LYS A 172 -16.97 3.48 3.03
N LYS A 173 -17.65 2.46 2.51
CA LYS A 173 -18.66 1.69 3.27
C LYS A 173 -18.03 0.62 4.16
N ARG A 174 -16.92 0.04 3.73
CA ARG A 174 -16.27 -1.10 4.37
C ARG A 174 -15.24 -0.70 5.42
N ARG A 175 -14.51 0.38 5.16
CA ARG A 175 -13.36 0.89 5.92
C ARG A 175 -13.38 2.43 5.95
N PRO A 176 -14.43 3.09 6.49
CA PRO A 176 -14.51 4.55 6.49
C PRO A 176 -13.35 5.23 7.26
N GLU A 177 -12.77 4.55 8.24
CA GLU A 177 -11.72 5.08 9.11
C GLU A 177 -10.40 5.37 8.39
N ILE A 178 -10.08 4.67 7.30
CA ILE A 178 -8.83 4.93 6.54
C ILE A 178 -8.89 6.24 5.72
N PHE A 179 -10.05 6.90 5.67
CA PHE A 179 -10.21 8.20 5.01
C PHE A 179 -10.11 9.37 6.01
N ILE A 180 -9.81 9.07 7.27
CA ILE A 180 -9.74 10.07 8.34
C ILE A 180 -8.29 10.13 8.84
N PRO A 181 -7.69 11.33 8.97
CA PRO A 181 -6.33 11.46 9.48
C PRO A 181 -6.21 10.85 10.89
N PRO A 182 -5.12 10.12 11.23
CA PRO A 182 -4.98 9.46 12.53
C PRO A 182 -5.12 10.41 13.74
N GLY A 183 -4.67 11.66 13.61
CA GLY A 183 -4.78 12.69 14.67
C GLY A 183 -6.21 13.21 14.92
N ALA A 184 -7.13 13.02 13.97
CA ALA A 184 -8.52 13.46 14.10
C ALA A 184 -9.37 12.53 15.00
N HIS A 185 -8.81 11.38 15.41
CA HIS A 185 -9.48 10.39 16.26
C HIS A 185 -9.13 10.49 17.76
N SER A 186 -8.40 11.53 18.20
CA SER A 186 -8.03 11.65 19.62
C SER A 186 -9.24 11.84 20.55
N ASP A 187 -9.25 11.16 21.70
CA ASP A 187 -10.34 11.21 22.68
C ASP A 187 -10.59 12.63 23.27
N HIS A 188 -9.63 13.54 23.11
CA HIS A 188 -9.74 14.93 23.56
C HIS A 188 -10.41 15.86 22.52
N PHE A 189 -10.32 15.52 21.24
CA PHE A 189 -10.95 16.23 20.13
C PHE A 189 -11.58 15.21 19.20
N ARG A 190 -12.65 14.54 19.65
CA ARG A 190 -13.50 13.74 18.75
C ARG A 190 -14.25 14.67 17.81
N ILE A 191 -13.54 15.17 16.80
CA ILE A 191 -14.19 15.73 15.64
C ILE A 191 -14.79 14.51 14.93
N ASN A 192 -16.11 14.35 15.03
CA ASN A 192 -16.86 13.45 14.15
C ASN A 192 -16.82 14.03 12.72
N ALA A 193 -15.63 14.17 12.16
CA ALA A 193 -15.43 14.60 10.79
C ALA A 193 -15.91 13.45 9.91
N PRO A 194 -16.97 13.65 9.11
CA PRO A 194 -17.31 12.65 8.11
C PRO A 194 -16.09 12.48 7.17
N PRO A 195 -15.87 11.28 6.64
CA PRO A 195 -14.81 11.08 5.67
C PRO A 195 -14.97 12.07 4.51
N PRO A 196 -13.87 12.57 3.94
CA PRO A 196 -13.90 13.60 2.91
C PRO A 196 -14.79 13.15 1.75
N THR A 197 -15.55 14.12 1.22
CA THR A 197 -16.52 13.82 0.15
C THR A 197 -15.79 13.38 -1.11
N GLN A 198 -14.64 13.98 -1.39
CA GLN A 198 -13.77 13.69 -2.53
C GLN A 198 -12.42 13.18 -2.05
N LEU A 199 -11.84 12.26 -2.81
CA LEU A 199 -10.48 11.78 -2.61
C LEU A 199 -9.59 12.41 -3.69
N LEU A 200 -8.56 13.19 -3.32
CA LEU A 200 -7.80 13.97 -4.29
C LEU A 200 -6.37 13.47 -4.44
N LYS A 201 -5.61 13.39 -3.33
CA LYS A 201 -4.16 13.15 -3.41
C LYS A 201 -3.64 12.01 -2.52
N PRO A 202 -4.21 10.79 -2.60
CA PRO A 202 -3.75 9.63 -1.82
C PRO A 202 -2.29 9.26 -2.06
N LEU A 203 -1.77 9.49 -3.28
CA LEU A 203 -0.36 9.24 -3.60
C LEU A 203 0.59 10.27 -2.98
N ALA A 204 0.08 11.46 -2.65
CA ALA A 204 0.83 12.49 -1.94
C ALA A 204 0.71 12.35 -0.43
N GLY A 205 -0.02 11.35 0.09
CA GLY A 205 -0.22 11.18 1.54
C GLY A 205 -1.45 11.86 2.11
N GLU A 206 -2.28 12.49 1.28
CA GLU A 206 -3.49 13.19 1.71
C GLU A 206 -4.75 12.33 1.50
N ASP A 207 -5.80 12.58 2.29
CA ASP A 207 -7.16 12.01 2.17
C ASP A 207 -7.30 10.48 2.36
N PHE A 208 -6.19 9.75 2.47
CA PHE A 208 -6.15 8.30 2.61
C PHE A 208 -4.96 7.86 3.48
N TYR A 209 -5.24 7.17 4.58
CA TYR A 209 -4.33 6.98 5.69
C TYR A 209 -4.25 5.51 6.10
N LEU A 210 -3.52 4.69 5.32
CA LEU A 210 -3.16 3.34 5.76
C LEU A 210 -2.10 3.40 6.86
N MET A 211 -2.24 2.55 7.89
CA MET A 211 -1.22 2.38 8.90
C MET A 211 -0.27 1.22 8.54
N PRO A 212 0.94 1.20 9.15
CA PRO A 212 1.89 0.09 9.01
C PRO A 212 1.24 -1.29 9.24
N GLU A 213 0.30 -1.39 10.16
CA GLU A 213 -0.40 -2.62 10.54
C GLU A 213 -1.30 -3.15 9.42
N GLU A 214 -2.00 -2.29 8.68
CA GLU A 214 -2.75 -2.70 7.49
C GLU A 214 -1.82 -3.28 6.42
N ILE A 215 -0.66 -2.66 6.19
CA ILE A 215 0.32 -3.15 5.23
C ILE A 215 0.82 -4.54 5.62
N ARG A 216 1.16 -4.78 6.90
CA ARG A 216 1.49 -6.13 7.41
C ARG A 216 0.35 -7.12 7.19
N SER A 217 -0.88 -6.69 7.48
CA SER A 217 -2.08 -7.51 7.29
C SER A 217 -2.28 -7.90 5.82
N TYR A 218 -2.02 -7.00 4.87
CA TYR A 218 -2.09 -7.31 3.45
C TYR A 218 -0.99 -8.27 2.98
N PHE A 219 0.25 -8.11 3.44
CA PHE A 219 1.32 -9.07 3.18
C PHE A 219 0.95 -10.47 3.69
N LYS A 220 0.45 -10.56 4.92
CA LYS A 220 -0.03 -11.82 5.48
C LYS A 220 -1.15 -12.41 4.63
N THR A 221 -2.15 -11.62 4.28
CA THR A 221 -3.31 -12.06 3.48
C THR A 221 -2.89 -12.65 2.14
N VAL A 222 -1.94 -12.01 1.44
CA VAL A 222 -1.44 -12.52 0.16
C VAL A 222 -0.68 -13.84 0.35
N ARG A 223 0.13 -13.97 1.41
CA ARG A 223 0.78 -15.25 1.72
C ARG A 223 -0.24 -16.34 2.06
N ASP A 224 -1.22 -16.03 2.91
CA ASP A 224 -2.30 -16.96 3.28
C ASP A 224 -3.03 -17.47 2.01
N PHE A 225 -3.33 -16.58 1.05
CA PHE A 225 -3.92 -16.97 -0.24
C PHE A 225 -3.06 -18.01 -0.98
N TRP A 226 -1.75 -17.76 -1.07
CA TRP A 226 -0.83 -18.65 -1.75
C TRP A 226 -0.66 -19.98 -1.02
N GLU A 227 -0.69 -19.97 0.32
CA GLU A 227 -0.68 -21.18 1.16
C GLU A 227 -1.96 -22.01 0.96
N GLU A 228 -3.13 -21.38 0.91
CA GLU A 228 -4.40 -22.04 0.60
C GLU A 228 -4.38 -22.71 -0.79
N LEU A 229 -3.87 -22.01 -1.80
CA LEU A 229 -3.70 -22.60 -3.13
C LEU A 229 -2.70 -23.77 -3.11
N LEU A 230 -1.56 -23.59 -2.44
CA LEU A 230 -0.52 -24.60 -2.29
C LEU A 230 -1.07 -25.88 -1.65
N GLU A 231 -1.89 -25.77 -0.61
CA GLU A 231 -2.54 -26.92 0.02
C GLU A 231 -3.42 -27.71 -0.95
N ILE A 232 -4.20 -27.00 -1.78
CA ILE A 232 -5.07 -27.64 -2.78
C ILE A 232 -4.22 -28.39 -3.81
N LEU A 233 -3.18 -27.76 -4.35
CA LEU A 233 -2.30 -28.38 -5.33
C LEU A 233 -1.59 -29.64 -4.78
N ARG A 234 -1.15 -29.60 -3.51
CA ARG A 234 -0.54 -30.75 -2.83
C ARG A 234 -1.54 -31.86 -2.50
N LYS A 235 -2.82 -31.56 -2.32
CA LYS A 235 -3.87 -32.56 -2.11
C LYS A 235 -4.20 -33.26 -3.43
N ASP A 236 -4.32 -32.49 -4.52
CA ASP A 236 -4.58 -32.99 -5.87
C ASP A 236 -3.46 -33.94 -6.33
N SER A 237 -2.19 -33.61 -6.05
CA SER A 237 -1.04 -34.47 -6.39
C SER A 237 -0.94 -35.78 -5.59
N ARG A 238 -1.68 -35.93 -4.48
CA ARG A 238 -1.71 -37.15 -3.65
C ARG A 238 -2.90 -38.07 -3.98
N GLY A 239 -3.82 -37.61 -4.82
CA GLY A 239 -4.98 -38.38 -5.28
C GLY A 239 -4.79 -39.06 -6.64
N ILE A 240 -3.59 -39.00 -7.22
CA ILE A 240 -3.17 -39.67 -8.45
C ILE A 240 -2.35 -40.92 -8.10
#